data_AF-A0A2E1E271-F1
#
_entry.id   AF-A0A2E1E271-F1
#
_cell.length_a   1.000
_cell.length_b   1.000
_cell.length_c   1.000
_cell.angle_alpha   90.00
_cell.angle_beta   90.00
_cell.angle_gamma   90.00
#
_symmetry.space_group_name_H-M   'P 1'
#
loop_
_entity.id
_entity.type
_entity.pdbx_description
1 polymer ?
#
loop_
_entity_poly.entity_id
_entity_poly.type
_entity_poly.pdbx_seq_one_letter_code
_entity_poly.pdbx_strand_id
1 'polypeptide(L)'
;MNQRFTVIGENIHATRVLRLNGKRIENNEKGVQSVKYFKDGKIKYMTIPQEMKEAQPYKQGQAKHFMIAIWKGIFGNSIDQEESIAYIKNEVYRQEKAGANFLDLNVDEMSHKLEIQIQSMKWLVRVVENCASVPPSIDSSSSEIIKAGLEKYSGIQGRPLVNSVALERIETFDLVKQFDTHVILTGASIDG
;
A
#
# COMPACT_ATOMS: atom_id res chain seq x y z
N MET A 1 10.49 25.15 -21.08
CA MET A 1 10.45 23.72 -20.67
C MET A 1 9.27 23.57 -19.73
N ASN A 2 8.25 22.79 -20.10
CA ASN A 2 7.11 22.57 -19.22
C ASN A 2 7.60 21.63 -18.10
N GLN A 3 7.91 22.15 -16.91
CA GLN A 3 8.28 21.31 -15.78
C GLN A 3 7.08 20.42 -15.45
N ARG A 4 7.23 19.12 -15.76
CA ARG A 4 6.23 18.10 -15.45
C ARG A 4 6.34 17.85 -13.94
N PHE A 5 5.40 18.38 -13.18
CA PHE A 5 5.26 18.04 -11.76
C PHE A 5 4.84 16.57 -11.65
N THR A 6 5.57 15.78 -10.88
CA THR A 6 5.24 14.36 -10.61
C THR A 6 4.47 14.26 -9.31
N VAL A 7 3.28 13.66 -9.36
CA VAL A 7 2.43 13.39 -8.21
C VAL A 7 2.55 11.93 -7.81
N ILE A 8 2.86 11.66 -6.54
CA ILE A 8 2.87 10.31 -5.98
C ILE A 8 1.68 10.19 -5.03
N GLY A 9 0.82 9.20 -5.26
CA GLY A 9 -0.30 8.90 -4.39
C GLY A 9 0.13 8.01 -3.22
N GLU A 10 0.29 8.58 -2.03
CA GLU A 10 0.84 7.90 -0.85
C GLU A 10 -0.17 7.26 0.12
N ASN A 11 -1.39 6.97 -0.33
CA ASN A 11 -2.40 6.43 0.57
C ASN A 11 -2.29 4.92 0.80
N ILE A 12 -1.79 4.10 -0.14
CA ILE A 12 -1.81 2.62 -0.02
C ILE A 12 -0.60 2.15 0.81
N HIS A 13 -0.62 2.47 2.09
CA HIS A 13 0.53 2.32 2.98
C HIS A 13 0.09 1.76 4.34
N ALA A 14 0.82 0.75 4.83
CA ALA A 14 0.50 0.06 6.10
C ALA A 14 0.47 0.96 7.34
N THR A 15 1.10 2.14 7.31
CA THR A 15 1.09 3.14 8.39
C THR A 15 -0.19 3.95 8.48
N ARG A 16 -1.04 3.95 7.44
CA ARG A 16 -2.25 4.80 7.40
C ARG A 16 -3.29 4.35 8.42
N VAL A 17 -3.67 5.29 9.28
CA VAL A 17 -4.54 5.06 10.43
C VAL A 17 -5.87 5.79 10.27
N LEU A 18 -6.96 5.09 10.64
CA LEU A 18 -8.24 5.69 10.99
C LEU A 18 -8.48 5.56 12.49
N ARG A 19 -9.06 6.59 13.11
CA ARG A 19 -9.49 6.51 14.52
C ARG A 19 -10.75 5.63 14.62
N LEU A 20 -10.80 4.74 15.61
CA LEU A 20 -11.97 3.85 15.82
C LEU A 20 -13.25 4.61 16.17
N ASN A 21 -13.14 5.78 16.78
CA ASN A 21 -14.26 6.70 17.04
C ASN A 21 -14.46 7.72 15.90
N GLY A 22 -13.79 7.55 14.76
CA GLY A 22 -13.86 8.45 13.62
C GLY A 22 -15.00 8.11 12.66
N LYS A 23 -15.38 9.09 11.81
CA LYS A 23 -16.50 8.98 10.86
C LYS A 23 -16.39 7.83 9.83
N ARG A 24 -15.20 7.25 9.68
CA ARG A 24 -14.91 6.17 8.72
C ARG A 24 -14.96 4.78 9.36
N ILE A 25 -15.25 4.66 10.65
CA ILE A 25 -15.38 3.39 11.35
C ILE A 25 -16.79 3.31 11.93
N GLU A 26 -17.55 2.27 11.58
CA GLU A 26 -18.90 2.04 12.09
C GLU A 26 -19.29 0.55 11.96
N ASN A 27 -20.40 0.15 12.58
CA ASN A 27 -20.97 -1.17 12.37
C ASN A 27 -21.75 -1.20 11.05
N ASN A 28 -21.50 -2.22 10.24
CA ASN A 28 -22.28 -2.46 9.02
C ASN A 28 -23.70 -3.00 9.37
N GLU A 29 -24.50 -3.28 8.33
CA GLU A 29 -25.86 -3.80 8.46
C GLU A 29 -25.98 -5.10 9.27
N LYS A 30 -24.88 -5.86 9.40
CA LYS A 30 -24.80 -7.11 10.19
C LYS A 30 -24.25 -6.90 11.60
N GLY A 31 -24.05 -5.65 12.04
CA GLY A 31 -23.48 -5.32 13.34
C GLY A 31 -21.97 -5.51 13.44
N VAL A 32 -21.27 -5.75 12.32
CA VAL A 32 -19.81 -5.97 12.31
C VAL A 32 -19.08 -4.65 12.09
N GLN A 33 -18.17 -4.30 13.01
CA GLN A 33 -17.36 -3.09 12.88
C GLN A 33 -16.49 -3.14 11.62
N SER A 34 -16.56 -2.06 10.83
CA SER A 34 -16.06 -2.01 9.47
C SER A 34 -15.46 -0.64 9.15
N VAL A 35 -14.52 -0.63 8.20
CA VAL A 35 -14.05 0.59 7.53
C VAL A 35 -15.07 0.98 6.47
N LYS A 36 -15.67 2.16 6.63
CA LYS A 36 -16.56 2.79 5.66
C LYS A 36 -15.77 3.52 4.57
N TYR A 37 -16.20 3.33 3.32
CA TYR A 37 -15.73 4.08 2.17
C TYR A 37 -16.84 4.31 1.16
N PHE A 38 -16.63 5.30 0.28
CA PHE A 38 -17.57 5.63 -0.78
C PHE A 38 -17.03 5.14 -2.13
N LYS A 39 -17.92 4.52 -2.89
CA LYS A 39 -17.69 4.09 -4.26
C LYS A 39 -18.93 4.39 -5.09
N ASP A 40 -18.77 5.18 -6.16
CA ASP A 40 -19.85 5.55 -7.10
C ASP A 40 -21.11 6.10 -6.39
N GLY A 41 -20.88 6.99 -5.41
CA GLY A 41 -21.95 7.61 -4.61
C GLY A 41 -22.61 6.70 -3.56
N LYS A 42 -22.19 5.43 -3.47
CA LYS A 42 -22.71 4.46 -2.51
C LYS A 42 -21.72 4.18 -1.39
N ILE A 43 -22.25 3.94 -0.20
CA ILE A 43 -21.46 3.48 0.94
C ILE A 43 -21.11 2.01 0.75
N LYS A 44 -19.85 1.67 1.05
CA LYS A 44 -19.30 0.32 1.07
C LYS A 44 -18.52 0.11 2.36
N TYR A 45 -18.32 -1.15 2.71
CA TYR A 45 -17.68 -1.57 3.95
C TYR A 45 -16.59 -2.58 3.67
N MET A 46 -15.52 -2.51 4.45
CA MET A 46 -14.53 -3.57 4.61
C MET A 46 -14.51 -3.92 6.08
N THR A 47 -14.88 -5.15 6.42
CA THR A 47 -14.98 -5.58 7.83
C THR A 47 -13.60 -5.62 8.49
N ILE A 48 -13.54 -5.33 9.80
CA ILE A 48 -12.33 -5.42 10.61
C ILE A 48 -12.25 -6.83 11.24
N PRO A 49 -11.28 -7.68 10.84
CA PRO A 49 -11.13 -9.04 11.37
C PRO A 49 -10.86 -9.04 12.88
N GLN A 50 -11.19 -10.15 13.55
CA GLN A 50 -11.03 -10.25 15.00
C GLN A 50 -9.56 -10.22 15.42
N GLU A 51 -8.69 -10.86 14.63
CA GLU A 51 -7.24 -10.89 14.78
C GLU A 51 -6.65 -9.48 14.80
N MET A 52 -7.19 -8.59 13.95
CA MET A 52 -6.76 -7.20 13.89
C MET A 52 -7.19 -6.39 15.12
N LYS A 53 -8.23 -6.82 15.84
CA LYS A 53 -8.69 -6.16 17.08
C LYS A 53 -7.81 -6.48 18.28
N GLU A 54 -7.07 -7.58 18.23
CA GLU A 54 -6.14 -7.99 19.29
C GLU A 54 -4.81 -7.24 19.21
N ALA A 55 -4.49 -6.68 18.04
CA ALA A 55 -3.27 -5.93 17.79
C ALA A 55 -3.22 -4.61 18.59
N GLN A 56 -2.00 -4.19 18.95
CA GLN A 56 -1.75 -2.98 19.74
C GLN A 56 -2.37 -1.70 19.14
N PRO A 57 -2.28 -1.42 17.81
CA PRO A 57 -2.90 -0.21 17.24
C PRO A 57 -4.40 -0.14 17.50
N TYR A 58 -5.11 -1.26 17.34
CA TYR A 58 -6.55 -1.30 17.58
C TYR A 58 -6.90 -1.04 19.05
N LYS A 59 -6.16 -1.66 19.97
CA LYS A 59 -6.29 -1.39 21.43
C LYS A 59 -6.04 0.08 21.79
N GLN A 60 -5.25 0.80 20.98
CA GLN A 60 -4.99 2.24 21.11
C GLN A 60 -6.00 3.12 20.33
N GLY A 61 -7.11 2.56 19.87
CA GLY A 61 -8.15 3.32 19.17
C GLY A 61 -7.83 3.59 17.69
N GLN A 62 -6.98 2.78 17.06
CA GLN A 62 -6.53 2.96 15.67
C GLN A 62 -6.81 1.73 14.80
N ALA A 63 -7.44 1.93 13.65
CA ALA A 63 -7.51 0.94 12.57
C ALA A 63 -6.49 1.29 11.48
N LYS A 64 -5.41 0.49 11.38
CA LYS A 64 -4.46 0.56 10.26
C LYS A 64 -5.10 -0.04 9.00
N HIS A 65 -5.93 0.74 8.31
CA HIS A 65 -6.90 0.20 7.35
C HIS A 65 -6.27 -0.49 6.14
N PHE A 66 -5.12 -0.03 5.64
CA PHE A 66 -4.44 -0.73 4.55
C PHE A 66 -3.71 -1.98 5.03
N MET A 67 -3.16 -1.97 6.25
CA MET A 67 -2.67 -3.20 6.88
C MET A 67 -3.80 -4.24 7.02
N ILE A 68 -4.99 -3.81 7.45
CA ILE A 68 -6.19 -4.67 7.53
C ILE A 68 -6.57 -5.20 6.15
N ALA A 69 -6.61 -4.34 5.12
CA ALA A 69 -6.93 -4.76 3.75
C ALA A 69 -5.94 -5.81 3.24
N ILE A 70 -4.64 -5.55 3.34
CA ILE A 70 -3.59 -6.48 2.89
C ILE A 70 -3.67 -7.80 3.65
N TRP A 71 -3.85 -7.76 4.98
CA TRP A 71 -4.01 -8.96 5.81
C TRP A 71 -5.20 -9.80 5.35
N LYS A 72 -6.37 -9.17 5.15
CA LYS A 72 -7.58 -9.84 4.63
C LYS A 72 -7.35 -10.49 3.28
N GLY A 73 -6.59 -9.82 2.42
CA GLY A 73 -6.26 -10.30 1.08
C GLY A 73 -5.37 -11.53 1.05
N ILE A 74 -4.55 -11.74 2.08
CA ILE A 74 -3.55 -12.81 2.14
C ILE A 74 -4.01 -13.96 3.03
N PHE A 75 -4.58 -13.65 4.18
CA PHE A 75 -4.90 -14.61 5.24
C PHE A 75 -6.40 -14.83 5.43
N GLY A 76 -7.23 -13.96 4.86
CA GLY A 76 -8.69 -14.05 4.97
C GLY A 76 -9.30 -15.07 4.02
N ASN A 77 -10.59 -15.35 4.23
CA ASN A 77 -11.40 -16.19 3.35
C ASN A 77 -11.78 -15.45 2.04
N SER A 78 -12.57 -16.08 1.17
CA SER A 78 -12.98 -15.47 -0.10
C SER A 78 -13.69 -14.13 0.04
N ILE A 79 -14.56 -13.97 1.06
CA ILE A 79 -15.26 -12.72 1.33
C ILE A 79 -14.27 -11.64 1.77
N ASP A 80 -13.32 -11.98 2.64
CA ASP A 80 -12.27 -11.05 3.07
C ASP A 80 -11.40 -10.57 1.89
N GLN A 81 -11.06 -11.49 0.99
CA GLN A 81 -10.28 -11.19 -0.21
C GLN A 81 -11.05 -10.26 -1.16
N GLU A 82 -12.34 -10.51 -1.38
CA GLU A 82 -13.20 -9.64 -2.19
C GLU A 82 -13.32 -8.24 -1.60
N GLU A 83 -13.59 -8.12 -0.29
CA GLU A 83 -13.67 -6.84 0.41
C GLU A 83 -12.35 -6.06 0.34
N SER A 84 -11.23 -6.77 0.56
CA SER A 84 -9.88 -6.20 0.50
C SER A 84 -9.56 -5.62 -0.87
N ILE A 85 -9.73 -6.42 -1.94
CA ILE A 85 -9.46 -6.00 -3.31
C ILE A 85 -10.38 -4.84 -3.68
N ALA A 86 -11.67 -4.89 -3.31
CA ALA A 86 -12.60 -3.80 -3.58
C ALA A 86 -12.18 -2.48 -2.90
N TYR A 87 -11.68 -2.55 -1.66
CA TYR A 87 -11.18 -1.40 -0.91
C TYR A 87 -9.93 -0.79 -1.54
N ILE A 88 -8.92 -1.60 -1.86
CA ILE A 88 -7.67 -1.15 -2.48
C ILE A 88 -7.94 -0.57 -3.87
N LYS A 89 -8.74 -1.25 -4.69
CA LYS A 89 -9.14 -0.78 -6.03
C LYS A 89 -9.84 0.57 -5.96
N ASN A 90 -10.66 0.80 -4.94
CA ASN A 90 -11.30 2.11 -4.73
C ASN A 90 -10.28 3.21 -4.43
N GLU A 91 -9.25 2.93 -3.64
CA GLU A 91 -8.18 3.90 -3.36
C GLU A 91 -7.34 4.18 -4.60
N VAL A 92 -6.97 3.15 -5.36
CA VAL A 92 -6.27 3.28 -6.65
C VAL A 92 -7.00 4.31 -7.54
N TYR A 93 -8.29 4.09 -7.81
CA TYR A 93 -9.06 4.99 -8.65
C TYR A 93 -9.22 6.40 -8.08
N ARG A 94 -9.29 6.54 -6.75
CA ARG A 94 -9.36 7.86 -6.11
C ARG A 94 -8.07 8.65 -6.33
N GLN A 95 -6.91 8.00 -6.18
CA GLN A 95 -5.62 8.65 -6.35
C GLN A 95 -5.34 8.99 -7.81
N GLU A 96 -5.68 8.09 -8.74
CA GLU A 96 -5.57 8.36 -10.18
C GLU A 96 -6.48 9.50 -10.63
N LYS A 97 -7.73 9.53 -10.16
CA LYS A 97 -8.65 10.64 -10.44
C LYS A 97 -8.15 11.97 -9.86
N ALA A 98 -7.35 11.93 -8.80
CA ALA A 98 -6.71 13.10 -8.22
C ALA A 98 -5.40 13.50 -8.95
N GLY A 99 -5.00 12.77 -10.01
CA GLY A 99 -3.85 13.10 -10.84
C GLY A 99 -2.55 12.41 -10.44
N ALA A 100 -2.59 11.34 -9.64
CA ALA A 100 -1.40 10.56 -9.31
C ALA A 100 -0.70 10.02 -10.57
N ASN A 101 0.62 10.19 -10.64
CA ASN A 101 1.48 9.62 -11.69
C ASN A 101 2.12 8.29 -11.25
N PHE A 102 2.21 8.07 -9.94
CA PHE A 102 2.63 6.81 -9.32
C PHE A 102 1.74 6.50 -8.12
N LEU A 103 1.57 5.22 -7.79
CA LEU A 103 0.85 4.77 -6.60
C LEU A 103 1.83 4.16 -5.62
N ASP A 104 2.01 4.79 -4.47
CA ASP A 104 2.91 4.31 -3.43
C ASP A 104 2.35 3.09 -2.71
N LEU A 105 3.17 2.04 -2.65
CA LEU A 105 2.84 0.75 -2.06
C LEU A 105 3.85 0.45 -0.96
N ASN A 106 3.41 0.53 0.30
CA ASN A 106 4.26 0.23 1.45
C ASN A 106 3.61 -0.82 2.36
N VAL A 107 4.44 -1.79 2.77
CA VAL A 107 4.05 -2.93 3.62
C VAL A 107 4.94 -3.12 4.85
N ASP A 108 5.82 -2.17 5.16
CA ASP A 108 6.87 -2.34 6.18
C ASP A 108 6.30 -2.65 7.56
N GLU A 109 5.15 -2.07 7.91
CA GLU A 109 4.52 -2.32 9.21
C GLU A 109 3.60 -3.55 9.25
N MET A 110 3.59 -4.38 8.20
CA MET A 110 2.73 -5.59 8.17
C MET A 110 3.12 -6.62 9.23
N SER A 111 4.41 -6.79 9.49
CA SER A 111 4.93 -7.79 10.42
C SER A 111 6.39 -7.51 10.77
N HIS A 112 6.86 -8.06 11.89
CA HIS A 112 8.29 -8.16 12.18
C HIS A 112 9.00 -9.28 11.38
N LYS A 113 8.23 -10.14 10.69
CA LYS A 113 8.77 -11.22 9.86
C LYS A 113 8.91 -10.76 8.42
N LEU A 114 10.15 -10.77 7.91
CA LEU A 114 10.47 -10.40 6.54
C LEU A 114 9.69 -11.20 5.49
N GLU A 115 9.46 -12.50 5.73
CA GLU A 115 8.68 -13.34 4.79
C GLU A 115 7.26 -12.81 4.58
N ILE A 116 6.62 -12.32 5.65
CA ILE A 116 5.25 -11.81 5.60
C ILE A 116 5.23 -10.47 4.88
N GLN A 117 6.23 -9.62 5.09
CA GLN A 117 6.36 -8.36 4.37
C GLN A 117 6.60 -8.60 2.86
N ILE A 118 7.48 -9.53 2.49
CA ILE A 118 7.72 -9.92 1.09
C ILE A 118 6.43 -10.48 0.45
N GLN A 119 5.73 -11.39 1.13
CA GLN A 119 4.45 -11.92 0.67
C GLN A 119 3.42 -10.80 0.48
N SER A 120 3.40 -9.85 1.40
CA SER A 120 2.51 -8.69 1.36
C SER A 120 2.79 -7.78 0.16
N MET A 121 4.06 -7.46 -0.09
CA MET A 121 4.46 -6.63 -1.23
C MET A 121 4.08 -7.31 -2.55
N LYS A 122 4.42 -8.59 -2.72
CA LYS A 122 4.07 -9.36 -3.93
C LYS A 122 2.57 -9.43 -4.16
N TRP A 123 1.79 -9.61 -3.09
CA TRP A 123 0.34 -9.64 -3.18
C TRP A 123 -0.22 -8.26 -3.58
N LEU A 124 0.26 -7.20 -2.94
CA LEU A 124 -0.22 -5.84 -3.16
C LEU A 124 0.09 -5.34 -4.58
N VAL A 125 1.33 -5.55 -5.05
CA VAL A 125 1.75 -5.23 -6.42
C VAL A 125 0.83 -5.91 -7.44
N ARG A 126 0.53 -7.20 -7.27
CA ARG A 126 -0.39 -7.92 -8.17
C ARG A 126 -1.79 -7.31 -8.19
N VAL A 127 -2.32 -6.91 -7.03
CA VAL A 127 -3.67 -6.31 -6.94
C VAL A 127 -3.70 -4.94 -7.62
N VAL A 128 -2.70 -4.11 -7.37
CA VAL A 128 -2.60 -2.77 -7.95
C VAL A 128 -2.35 -2.84 -9.45
N GLU A 129 -1.46 -3.72 -9.91
CA GLU A 129 -1.18 -3.92 -11.33
C GLU A 129 -2.45 -4.31 -12.12
N ASN A 130 -3.31 -5.12 -11.54
CA ASN A 130 -4.55 -5.57 -12.19
C ASN A 130 -5.65 -4.49 -12.31
N CYS A 131 -5.49 -3.33 -11.67
CA CYS A 131 -6.55 -2.31 -11.67
C CYS A 131 -6.11 -0.88 -11.90
N ALA A 132 -4.83 -0.55 -11.70
CA ALA A 132 -4.28 0.77 -11.98
C ALA A 132 -3.94 0.94 -13.47
N SER A 133 -3.90 2.19 -13.88
CA SER A 133 -3.40 2.70 -15.16
C SER A 133 -2.00 3.32 -15.05
N VAL A 134 -1.57 3.66 -13.83
CA VAL A 134 -0.24 4.23 -13.54
C VAL A 134 0.67 3.23 -12.81
N PRO A 135 2.00 3.33 -12.96
CA PRO A 135 2.93 2.37 -12.37
C PRO A 135 3.03 2.51 -10.84
N PRO A 136 3.44 1.45 -10.12
CA PRO A 136 3.64 1.51 -8.68
C PRO A 136 4.93 2.28 -8.32
N SER A 137 4.89 2.91 -7.15
CA SER A 137 6.05 3.31 -6.35
C SER A 137 6.25 2.24 -5.27
N ILE A 138 7.30 1.44 -5.39
CA ILE A 138 7.63 0.39 -4.42
C ILE A 138 8.34 1.07 -3.26
N ASP A 139 7.61 1.19 -2.14
CA ASP A 139 8.07 1.87 -0.93
C ASP A 139 8.41 0.86 0.17
N SER A 140 9.69 0.81 0.51
CA SER A 140 10.18 0.05 1.66
C SER A 140 11.58 0.49 2.07
N SER A 141 11.88 0.28 3.36
CA SER A 141 13.22 0.38 3.90
C SER A 141 14.12 -0.83 3.63
N SER A 142 13.58 -1.99 3.21
CA SER A 142 14.34 -3.22 2.93
C SER A 142 14.55 -3.43 1.43
N SER A 143 15.80 -3.67 1.03
CA SER A 143 16.17 -3.97 -0.36
C SER A 143 15.54 -5.28 -0.84
N GLU A 144 15.32 -6.26 0.04
CA GLU A 144 14.65 -7.51 -0.27
C GLU A 144 13.16 -7.33 -0.58
N ILE A 145 12.47 -6.45 0.17
CA ILE A 145 11.06 -6.12 -0.10
C ILE A 145 10.95 -5.35 -1.42
N ILE A 146 11.84 -4.37 -1.65
CA ILE A 146 11.89 -3.62 -2.92
C ILE A 146 12.07 -4.58 -4.09
N LYS A 147 13.10 -5.45 -4.02
CA LYS A 147 13.37 -6.45 -5.06
C LYS A 147 12.17 -7.35 -5.30
N ALA A 148 11.52 -7.86 -4.25
CA ALA A 148 10.35 -8.70 -4.36
C ALA A 148 9.17 -8.01 -5.06
N GLY A 149 8.96 -6.71 -4.81
CA GLY A 149 7.95 -5.90 -5.48
C GLY A 149 8.27 -5.71 -6.97
N LEU A 150 9.52 -5.34 -7.28
CA LEU A 150 10.00 -5.14 -8.65
C LEU A 150 9.94 -6.42 -9.48
N GLU A 151 10.39 -7.56 -8.95
CA GLU A 151 10.30 -8.87 -9.61
C GLU A 151 8.85 -9.29 -9.89
N LYS A 152 7.91 -8.85 -9.05
CA LYS A 152 6.51 -9.23 -9.20
C LYS A 152 5.78 -8.39 -10.25
N TYR A 153 6.23 -7.17 -10.45
CA TYR A 153 5.65 -6.21 -11.38
C TYR A 153 6.03 -6.54 -12.83
N SER A 154 5.04 -6.61 -13.73
CA SER A 154 5.27 -6.95 -15.15
C SER A 154 5.72 -5.77 -16.01
N GLY A 155 5.52 -4.53 -15.53
CA GLY A 155 5.84 -3.32 -16.30
C GLY A 155 4.72 -2.81 -17.21
N ILE A 156 3.54 -3.43 -17.19
CA ILE A 156 2.45 -3.11 -18.13
C ILE A 156 1.91 -1.67 -17.99
N GLN A 157 2.13 -1.01 -16.86
CA GLN A 157 1.72 0.40 -16.64
C GLN A 157 2.88 1.40 -16.81
N GLY A 158 4.06 0.93 -17.23
CA GLY A 158 5.26 1.74 -17.40
C GLY A 158 6.36 1.42 -16.39
N ARG A 159 7.41 2.23 -16.37
CA ARG A 159 8.55 2.05 -15.45
C ARG A 159 8.10 2.30 -14.00
N PRO A 160 8.41 1.39 -13.06
CA PRO A 160 8.07 1.60 -11.65
C PRO A 160 8.98 2.67 -11.03
N LEU A 161 8.58 3.17 -9.85
CA LEU A 161 9.40 4.05 -9.00
C LEU A 161 9.89 3.26 -7.78
N VAL A 162 11.13 3.48 -7.35
CA VAL A 162 11.64 3.02 -6.05
C VAL A 162 11.61 4.21 -5.08
N ASN A 163 10.93 4.03 -3.94
CA ASN A 163 10.79 5.03 -2.88
C ASN A 163 11.32 4.48 -1.54
N SER A 164 12.48 4.85 -1.06
CA SER A 164 13.51 5.69 -1.69
C SER A 164 14.84 4.96 -1.66
N VAL A 165 15.81 5.50 -2.39
CA VAL A 165 17.20 5.10 -2.30
C VAL A 165 17.97 6.16 -1.50
N ALA A 166 18.69 5.71 -0.49
CA ALA A 166 19.61 6.54 0.27
C ALA A 166 21.06 6.23 -0.15
N LEU A 167 21.96 7.21 -0.08
CA LEU A 167 23.34 7.11 -0.60
C LEU A 167 24.14 5.97 0.06
N GLU A 168 23.82 5.65 1.30
CA GLU A 168 24.44 4.57 2.06
C GLU A 168 23.95 3.16 1.65
N ARG A 169 22.93 3.04 0.79
CA ARG A 169 22.33 1.77 0.38
C ARG A 169 22.61 1.43 -1.08
N ILE A 170 23.87 1.10 -1.35
CA ILE A 170 24.37 0.77 -2.70
C ILE A 170 23.53 -0.32 -3.39
N GLU A 171 23.08 -1.34 -2.65
CA GLU A 171 22.27 -2.45 -3.17
C GLU A 171 20.98 -1.96 -3.86
N THR A 172 20.39 -0.87 -3.39
CA THR A 172 19.14 -0.37 -3.99
C THR A 172 19.41 0.38 -5.29
N PHE A 173 20.61 0.95 -5.48
CA PHE A 173 21.04 1.49 -6.78
C PHE A 173 21.19 0.40 -7.83
N ASP A 174 21.72 -0.77 -7.45
CA ASP A 174 21.82 -1.91 -8.36
C ASP A 174 20.42 -2.37 -8.82
N LEU A 175 19.44 -2.37 -7.91
CA LEU A 175 18.04 -2.67 -8.26
C LEU A 175 17.44 -1.63 -9.22
N VAL A 176 17.67 -0.34 -8.98
CA VAL A 176 17.21 0.75 -9.88
C VAL A 176 17.74 0.53 -11.30
N LYS A 177 19.03 0.17 -11.42
CA LYS A 177 19.67 -0.11 -12.72
C LYS A 177 19.15 -1.41 -13.34
N GLN A 178 19.01 -2.47 -12.55
CA GLN A 178 18.59 -3.80 -13.02
C GLN A 178 17.15 -3.78 -13.56
N PHE A 179 16.25 -3.08 -12.88
CA PHE A 179 14.82 -3.06 -13.20
C PHE A 179 14.38 -1.81 -13.98
N ASP A 180 15.33 -0.97 -14.41
CA ASP A 180 15.10 0.30 -15.12
C ASP A 180 14.01 1.15 -14.46
N THR A 181 14.18 1.48 -13.18
CA THR A 181 13.15 2.20 -12.41
C THR A 181 13.36 3.71 -12.46
N HIS A 182 12.32 4.48 -12.15
CA HIS A 182 12.50 5.81 -11.57
C HIS A 182 12.98 5.66 -10.12
N VAL A 183 13.55 6.72 -9.53
CA VAL A 183 14.02 6.68 -8.14
C VAL A 183 13.76 8.00 -7.42
N ILE A 184 13.31 7.92 -6.16
CA ILE A 184 13.41 9.02 -5.20
C ILE A 184 14.74 8.85 -4.47
N LEU A 185 15.62 9.85 -4.57
CA LEU A 185 16.87 9.89 -3.83
C LEU A 185 16.65 10.70 -2.54
N THR A 186 16.89 10.08 -1.39
CA THR A 186 16.86 10.77 -0.10
C THR A 186 18.28 11.24 0.27
N GLY A 187 18.42 12.53 0.53
CA GLY A 187 19.69 13.17 0.89
C GLY A 187 20.00 13.10 2.39
N ALA A 188 19.81 11.93 3.01
CA ALA A 188 20.25 11.73 4.39
C ALA A 188 21.75 11.42 4.40
N SER A 189 22.55 12.20 5.13
CA SER A 189 23.96 11.90 5.37
C SER A 189 24.13 11.21 6.74
N ILE A 190 25.27 10.55 6.96
CA ILE A 190 25.64 9.99 8.27
C ILE A 190 25.68 11.07 9.38
N ASP A 191 25.91 12.34 9.01
CA ASP A 191 26.20 13.43 9.95
C ASP A 191 25.12 14.52 10.05
N GLY A 192 24.04 14.44 9.26
CA GLY A 192 22.96 15.45 9.24
C GLY A 192 23.31 16.73 8.50
#